data_AF-A0A060T440-F1
#
_entry.id   AF-A0A060T440-F1
#
_cell.length_a   1.000
_cell.length_b   1.000
_cell.length_c   1.000
_cell.angle_alpha   90.00
_cell.angle_beta   90.00
_cell.angle_gamma   90.00
#
_symmetry.space_group_name_H-M   'P 1'
#
loop_
_entity.id
_entity.type
_entity.pdbx_description
1 polymer ?
#
loop_
_entity_poly.entity_id
_entity_poly.type
_entity_poly.pdbx_seq_one_letter_code
_entity_poly.pdbx_strand_id
1 'polypeptide(L)'
;MRQFLALAAAASIAVADSCHTFTLANSPPDDKAVALSSYSYCGGYLSASAFVKNLSYDKLVTLYWTNADNKSTPLNAGSLDYVKAASDDQSWELWSLNVTTVPDGVDALLNITYVAASIGKTNSQQLNVQVEATGDPIPTPQIPTIYKPYASPSDFSDDITNWLKPSNDSQTGIAKSFLFNNINIPGAAPGTVIAAQSYSEPDYAYTWVRDASLVMDVVNRLYSSAKSEEKRQLYEKILFQYAKAGAQEQNDPTAISGMGEPKFYLNNTAFTGSWGRPQNDGPATRAITLIEFANAYLANGGSQDTVREQLYDSDKYPQVAPIKKDLQFVASNWSSPSFDLWEEEESAHFYTRLVQRKALLLGADFANDMGDHELSDKLKTQASKLSDTLPEFWDSARQLILYEYGPVLRGKYSYKDISVVLGVMHGYANDNVFSYTNDQILATAYQVSTSFLDVYKVANTTSDESGKPLGIPVGRYPEDVYDGVGTSQGNPWYLTTMAMAEFLYRSVQEFEDAGSIIISDTSLPFWKYFASSVDHKAGAKYNKNDQSFKTSLKSLTGWGDAFMRRAKYHTPSSGHMSEEFNRTTGEPRGAKDLTWSYASLLSAAFAREELRNQKNYLTNVADL
;
A
#
# COMPACT_ATOMS: atom_id res chain seq x y z
N MET A 1 -47.23 57.21 -26.25
CA MET A 1 -47.53 56.38 -25.08
C MET A 1 -47.53 54.91 -25.48
N ARG A 2 -46.42 54.20 -25.24
CA ARG A 2 -46.38 52.74 -25.16
C ARG A 2 -45.48 52.41 -23.97
N GLN A 3 -46.08 51.84 -22.94
CA GLN A 3 -45.47 51.55 -21.65
C GLN A 3 -44.54 50.34 -21.76
N PHE A 4 -43.34 50.48 -21.20
CA PHE A 4 -42.42 49.40 -20.87
C PHE A 4 -42.97 48.63 -19.67
N LEU A 5 -43.16 47.31 -19.80
CA LEU A 5 -43.26 46.41 -18.66
C LEU A 5 -41.88 45.79 -18.41
N ALA A 6 -41.29 46.11 -17.27
CA ALA A 6 -40.12 45.44 -16.73
C ALA A 6 -40.56 44.14 -16.05
N LEU A 7 -40.04 42.99 -16.52
CA LEU A 7 -40.07 41.75 -15.74
C LEU A 7 -38.96 41.84 -14.68
N ALA A 8 -39.35 41.95 -13.41
CA ALA A 8 -38.45 41.74 -12.29
C ALA A 8 -38.27 40.23 -12.10
N ALA A 9 -37.06 39.72 -12.34
CA ALA A 9 -36.67 38.38 -11.91
C ALA A 9 -36.48 38.41 -10.38
N ALA A 10 -37.35 37.73 -9.64
CA ALA A 10 -37.15 37.46 -8.24
C ALA A 10 -36.03 36.43 -8.10
N ALA A 11 -34.83 36.88 -7.76
CA ALA A 11 -33.79 36.01 -7.23
C ALA A 11 -34.20 35.62 -5.81
N SER A 12 -34.73 34.41 -5.64
CA SER A 12 -34.81 33.77 -4.33
C SER A 12 -33.39 33.53 -3.85
N ILE A 13 -32.94 34.37 -2.92
CA ILE A 13 -31.79 34.05 -2.08
C ILE A 13 -32.25 32.87 -1.22
N ALA A 14 -31.84 31.65 -1.60
CA ALA A 14 -31.94 30.50 -0.73
C ALA A 14 -31.09 30.82 0.50
N VAL A 15 -31.72 31.05 1.64
CA VAL A 15 -31.04 31.07 2.93
C VAL A 15 -30.50 29.65 3.09
N ALA A 16 -29.18 29.47 3.15
CA ALA A 16 -28.60 28.17 3.48
C ALA A 16 -29.14 27.78 4.86
N ASP A 17 -29.87 26.66 4.93
CA ASP A 17 -30.30 26.13 6.23
C ASP A 17 -29.05 25.87 7.10
N SER A 18 -29.18 26.04 8.41
CA SER A 18 -28.09 25.68 9.32
C SER A 18 -27.98 24.16 9.44
N CYS A 19 -26.77 23.60 9.59
CA CYS A 19 -26.61 22.20 9.94
C CYS A 19 -27.31 21.91 11.29
N HIS A 20 -28.24 20.95 11.31
CA HIS A 20 -28.99 20.59 12.52
C HIS A 20 -28.38 19.36 13.20
N THR A 21 -28.26 19.42 14.53
CA THR A 21 -27.86 18.26 15.35
C THR A 21 -29.09 17.65 16.01
N PHE A 22 -29.35 16.39 15.69
CA PHE A 22 -30.41 15.58 16.29
C PHE A 22 -29.89 14.91 17.55
N THR A 23 -30.53 15.16 18.69
CA THR A 23 -30.14 14.55 19.97
C THR A 23 -31.01 13.34 20.27
N LEU A 24 -30.38 12.19 20.49
CA LEU A 24 -31.00 10.91 20.81
C LEU A 24 -30.89 10.56 22.30
N ALA A 25 -29.83 10.99 22.97
CA ALA A 25 -29.64 10.84 24.41
C ALA A 25 -28.88 12.03 25.00
N ASN A 26 -29.40 12.60 26.09
CA ASN A 26 -28.81 13.74 26.80
C ASN A 26 -27.80 13.35 27.89
N SER A 27 -27.81 12.08 28.31
CA SER A 27 -26.96 11.54 29.38
C SER A 27 -26.63 10.06 29.13
N PRO A 28 -25.57 9.52 29.75
CA PRO A 28 -25.28 8.10 29.67
C PRO A 28 -26.45 7.23 30.20
N PRO A 29 -26.77 6.10 29.55
CA PRO A 29 -27.83 5.20 29.99
C PRO A 29 -27.39 4.29 31.15
N ASP A 30 -28.32 3.88 32.00
CA ASP A 30 -28.01 2.98 33.13
C ASP A 30 -27.89 1.50 32.73
N ASP A 31 -28.56 1.10 31.65
CA ASP A 31 -28.77 -0.30 31.25
C ASP A 31 -27.89 -0.78 30.08
N LYS A 32 -27.10 0.11 29.49
CA LYS A 32 -26.25 -0.17 28.31
C LYS A 32 -24.80 0.23 28.59
N ALA A 33 -23.89 -0.24 27.73
CA ALA A 33 -22.48 0.16 27.76
C ALA A 33 -22.08 1.08 26.59
N VAL A 34 -22.99 1.29 25.63
CA VAL A 34 -22.83 2.24 24.52
C VAL A 34 -24.18 2.82 24.16
N ALA A 35 -24.22 4.12 23.90
CA ALA A 35 -25.40 4.82 23.41
C ALA A 35 -25.02 5.97 22.47
N LEU A 36 -25.59 5.99 21.27
CA LEU A 36 -25.51 7.15 20.39
C LEU A 36 -26.23 8.33 21.06
N SER A 37 -25.51 9.42 21.31
CA SER A 37 -26.02 10.63 21.96
C SER A 37 -26.63 11.58 20.94
N SER A 38 -25.97 11.81 19.82
CA SER A 38 -26.43 12.73 18.78
C SER A 38 -25.83 12.43 17.43
N TYR A 39 -26.46 12.94 16.37
CA TYR A 39 -25.89 12.96 15.03
C TYR A 39 -26.26 14.25 14.28
N SER A 40 -25.51 14.56 13.24
CA SER A 40 -25.76 15.61 12.26
C SER A 40 -25.32 15.09 10.91
N TYR A 41 -26.13 15.30 9.88
CA TYR A 41 -25.76 15.01 8.50
C TYR A 41 -25.95 16.26 7.66
N CYS A 42 -24.83 16.86 7.23
CA CYS A 42 -24.82 18.17 6.59
C CYS A 42 -23.65 18.29 5.60
N GLY A 43 -23.89 18.80 4.39
CA GLY A 43 -22.85 18.99 3.38
C GLY A 43 -22.09 17.71 3.00
N GLY A 44 -22.72 16.54 3.16
CA GLY A 44 -22.09 15.24 2.93
C GLY A 44 -21.21 14.72 4.07
N TYR A 45 -21.19 15.39 5.22
CA TYR A 45 -20.50 14.93 6.42
C TYR A 45 -21.48 14.35 7.44
N LEU A 46 -21.18 13.14 7.93
CA LEU A 46 -21.84 12.53 9.07
C LEU A 46 -21.01 12.79 10.31
N SER A 47 -21.53 13.64 11.20
CA SER A 47 -20.99 13.83 12.55
C SER A 47 -21.86 13.10 13.57
N ALA A 48 -21.24 12.39 14.50
CA ALA A 48 -21.95 11.63 15.52
C ALA A 48 -21.22 11.70 16.86
N SER A 49 -21.95 11.64 17.97
CA SER A 49 -21.40 11.52 19.32
C SER A 49 -22.06 10.38 20.07
N ALA A 50 -21.31 9.65 20.89
CA ALA A 50 -21.80 8.53 21.67
C ALA A 50 -21.23 8.53 23.10
N PHE A 51 -22.05 8.07 24.05
CA PHE A 51 -21.59 7.73 25.38
C PHE A 51 -21.10 6.28 25.39
N VAL A 52 -19.89 6.04 25.90
CA VAL A 52 -19.24 4.74 25.97
C VAL A 52 -18.80 4.48 27.40
N LYS A 53 -19.18 3.33 27.95
CA LYS A 53 -18.83 2.95 29.32
C LYS A 53 -17.36 2.57 29.38
N ASN A 54 -16.64 3.07 30.38
CA ASN A 54 -15.21 2.83 30.52
C ASN A 54 -14.93 1.42 31.10
N LEU A 55 -15.02 0.38 30.27
CA LEU A 55 -14.84 -1.03 30.71
C LEU A 55 -13.43 -1.59 30.44
N SER A 56 -12.66 -0.95 29.56
CA SER A 56 -11.36 -1.41 29.06
C SER A 56 -10.55 -0.22 28.56
N TYR A 57 -9.22 -0.32 28.59
CA TYR A 57 -8.36 0.65 27.93
C TYR A 57 -8.50 0.56 26.40
N ASP A 58 -8.38 -0.66 25.85
CA ASP A 58 -8.56 -0.91 24.42
C ASP A 58 -10.04 -0.97 24.07
N LYS A 59 -10.51 0.05 23.33
CA LYS A 59 -11.90 0.22 22.91
C LYS A 59 -11.96 0.46 21.41
N LEU A 60 -12.83 -0.27 20.72
CA LEU A 60 -13.23 0.04 19.34
C LEU A 60 -14.72 0.38 19.32
N VAL A 61 -15.06 1.57 18.85
CA VAL A 61 -16.44 2.06 18.81
C VAL A 61 -16.78 2.39 17.37
N THR A 62 -17.79 1.74 16.81
CA THR A 62 -18.09 1.84 15.37
C THR A 62 -19.56 2.12 15.17
N LEU A 63 -19.87 3.17 14.40
CA LEU A 63 -21.22 3.47 13.93
C LEU A 63 -21.40 2.89 12.54
N TYR A 64 -22.54 2.25 12.30
CA TYR A 64 -22.90 1.64 11.01
C TYR A 64 -24.14 2.32 10.42
N TRP A 65 -24.14 2.49 9.10
CA TRP A 65 -25.23 3.12 8.37
C TRP A 65 -25.53 2.41 7.04
N THR A 66 -26.58 2.86 6.36
CA THR A 66 -26.83 2.56 4.95
C THR A 66 -26.46 3.76 4.08
N ASN A 67 -25.98 3.48 2.87
CA ASN A 67 -25.74 4.51 1.87
C ASN A 67 -27.05 5.13 1.35
N ALA A 68 -26.98 6.12 0.45
CA ALA A 68 -28.16 6.79 -0.11
C ALA A 68 -29.11 5.87 -0.91
N ASP A 69 -28.64 4.69 -1.35
CA ASP A 69 -29.46 3.65 -1.98
C ASP A 69 -30.08 2.67 -0.96
N ASN A 70 -29.97 2.99 0.34
CA ASN A 70 -30.37 2.16 1.47
C ASN A 70 -29.71 0.76 1.45
N LYS A 71 -28.44 0.69 1.04
CA LYS A 71 -27.61 -0.52 1.09
C LYS A 71 -26.61 -0.41 2.22
N SER A 72 -26.42 -1.52 2.94
CA SER A 72 -25.34 -1.68 3.91
C SER A 72 -24.21 -2.46 3.28
N THR A 73 -23.02 -1.88 3.29
CA THR A 73 -21.76 -2.48 2.84
C THR A 73 -20.70 -2.31 3.93
N PRO A 74 -19.57 -3.02 3.87
CA PRO A 74 -18.46 -2.81 4.80
C PRO A 74 -17.95 -1.35 4.87
N LEU A 75 -18.15 -0.55 3.81
CA LEU A 75 -17.75 0.86 3.75
C LEU A 75 -18.69 1.80 4.52
N ASN A 76 -19.90 1.34 4.86
CA ASN A 76 -20.89 2.16 5.56
C ASN A 76 -20.72 2.06 7.08
N ALA A 77 -19.49 2.25 7.52
CA ALA A 77 -19.09 2.16 8.91
C ALA A 77 -17.89 3.10 9.20
N GLY A 78 -17.87 3.67 10.40
CA GLY A 78 -16.86 4.64 10.81
C GLY A 78 -16.53 4.51 12.29
N SER A 79 -15.23 4.55 12.60
CA SER A 79 -14.74 4.51 13.98
C SER A 79 -14.95 5.86 14.68
N LEU A 80 -15.44 5.83 15.92
CA LEU A 80 -15.46 6.99 16.79
C LEU A 80 -14.14 7.06 17.57
N ASP A 81 -13.73 8.28 17.91
CA ASP A 81 -12.57 8.57 18.74
C ASP A 81 -12.98 9.12 20.11
N TYR A 82 -12.17 8.83 21.14
CA TYR A 82 -12.35 9.39 22.48
C TYR A 82 -12.20 10.92 22.45
N VAL A 83 -13.16 11.62 23.07
CA VAL A 83 -13.13 13.09 23.22
C VAL A 83 -12.75 13.46 24.65
N LYS A 84 -13.51 12.97 25.63
CA LYS A 84 -13.37 13.32 27.05
C LYS A 84 -14.15 12.37 27.95
N ALA A 85 -13.93 12.44 29.26
CA ALA A 85 -14.84 11.86 30.25
C ALA A 85 -16.23 12.51 30.14
N ALA A 86 -17.28 11.68 30.20
CA ALA A 86 -18.68 12.11 30.18
C ALA A 86 -19.33 12.14 31.57
N SER A 87 -18.65 11.63 32.60
CA SER A 87 -19.09 11.66 34.00
C SER A 87 -17.93 12.02 34.94
N ASP A 88 -18.24 12.64 36.08
CA ASP A 88 -17.24 13.08 37.07
C ASP A 88 -16.43 11.90 37.66
N ASP A 89 -17.06 10.74 37.78
CA ASP A 89 -16.43 9.49 38.24
C ASP A 89 -15.65 8.75 37.13
N GLN A 90 -15.61 9.30 35.91
CA GLN A 90 -14.96 8.73 34.72
C GLN A 90 -15.46 7.33 34.34
N SER A 91 -16.64 6.92 34.84
CA SER A 91 -17.28 5.66 34.45
C SER A 91 -17.81 5.67 33.02
N TRP A 92 -18.00 6.86 32.45
CA TRP A 92 -18.43 7.09 31.08
C TRP A 92 -17.51 8.06 30.33
N GLU A 93 -17.43 7.85 29.03
CA GLU A 93 -16.64 8.62 28.09
C GLU A 93 -17.54 9.13 26.97
N LEU A 94 -17.22 10.30 26.44
CA LEU A 94 -17.82 10.85 25.22
C LEU A 94 -16.88 10.55 24.06
N TRP A 95 -17.44 9.94 23.02
CA TRP A 95 -16.75 9.57 21.80
C TRP A 95 -17.42 10.25 20.61
N SER A 96 -16.67 10.56 19.55
CA SER A 96 -17.21 11.23 18.36
C SER A 96 -16.63 10.73 17.05
N LEU A 97 -17.42 10.81 16.00
CA LEU A 97 -17.04 10.57 14.61
C LEU A 97 -17.36 11.83 13.80
N ASN A 98 -16.50 12.17 12.85
CA ASN A 98 -16.84 13.09 11.77
C ASN A 98 -16.23 12.57 10.46
N VAL A 99 -17.09 12.10 9.55
CA VAL A 99 -16.66 11.44 8.31
C VAL A 99 -17.38 12.02 7.11
N THR A 100 -16.64 12.22 6.01
CA THR A 100 -17.27 12.46 4.71
C THR A 100 -17.89 11.16 4.22
N THR A 101 -19.15 11.22 3.83
CA THR A 101 -19.86 10.10 3.22
C THR A 101 -20.04 10.30 1.73
N VAL A 102 -19.39 11.31 1.13
CA VAL A 102 -19.44 11.53 -0.32
C VAL A 102 -18.52 10.52 -1.00
N PRO A 103 -18.94 9.87 -2.10
CA PRO A 103 -20.23 10.01 -2.80
C PRO A 103 -21.38 9.10 -2.31
N ASP A 104 -21.15 8.21 -1.34
CA ASP A 104 -22.09 7.15 -0.96
C ASP A 104 -23.40 7.65 -0.31
N GLY A 105 -23.34 8.75 0.43
CA GLY A 105 -24.45 9.29 1.21
C GLY A 105 -24.80 8.49 2.47
N VAL A 106 -25.85 8.92 3.18
CA VAL A 106 -26.41 8.25 4.35
C VAL A 106 -27.93 8.27 4.27
N ASP A 107 -28.57 7.11 4.39
CA ASP A 107 -30.04 6.97 4.46
C ASP A 107 -30.52 6.65 5.89
N ALA A 108 -29.87 5.69 6.56
CA ALA A 108 -30.23 5.30 7.91
C ALA A 108 -29.02 4.93 8.79
N LEU A 109 -29.07 5.28 10.07
CA LEU A 109 -28.17 4.73 11.08
C LEU A 109 -28.71 3.39 11.57
N LEU A 110 -27.91 2.34 11.43
CA LEU A 110 -28.30 0.97 11.72
C LEU A 110 -28.06 0.62 13.18
N ASN A 111 -26.80 0.65 13.60
CA ASN A 111 -26.38 0.33 14.95
C ASN A 111 -25.03 0.97 15.29
N ILE A 112 -24.71 0.98 16.58
CA ILE A 112 -23.39 1.33 17.10
C ILE A 112 -22.86 0.18 17.95
N THR A 113 -21.60 -0.19 17.79
CA THR A 113 -20.92 -1.23 18.58
C THR A 113 -19.83 -0.64 19.44
N TYR A 114 -19.57 -1.26 20.60
CA TYR A 114 -18.43 -1.02 21.46
C TYR A 114 -17.77 -2.36 21.81
N VAL A 115 -16.57 -2.59 21.27
CA VAL A 115 -15.71 -3.74 21.58
C VAL A 115 -14.68 -3.34 22.63
N ALA A 116 -14.72 -3.98 23.79
CA ALA A 116 -13.72 -3.92 24.84
C ALA A 116 -12.72 -5.07 24.65
N ALA A 117 -11.71 -4.84 23.81
CA ALA A 117 -10.85 -5.91 23.28
C ALA A 117 -10.13 -6.70 24.37
N SER A 118 -9.54 -6.01 25.35
CA SER A 118 -8.76 -6.63 26.43
C SER A 118 -9.55 -7.63 27.30
N ILE A 119 -10.87 -7.50 27.36
CA ILE A 119 -11.77 -8.36 28.15
C ILE A 119 -12.72 -9.19 27.27
N GLY A 120 -12.55 -9.16 25.95
CA GLY A 120 -13.36 -9.93 25.00
C GLY A 120 -14.86 -9.65 25.06
N LYS A 121 -15.27 -8.42 25.38
CA LYS A 121 -16.69 -8.04 25.47
C LYS A 121 -17.09 -7.13 24.31
N THR A 122 -18.21 -7.45 23.66
CA THR A 122 -18.84 -6.60 22.65
C THR A 122 -20.22 -6.18 23.13
N ASN A 123 -20.47 -4.87 23.10
CA ASN A 123 -21.77 -4.26 23.40
C ASN A 123 -22.29 -3.56 22.14
N SER A 124 -23.61 -3.42 22.02
CA SER A 124 -24.20 -2.70 20.89
C SER A 124 -25.51 -2.04 21.24
N GLN A 125 -25.88 -1.03 20.44
CA GLN A 125 -27.20 -0.43 20.42
C GLN A 125 -27.74 -0.48 18.99
N GLN A 126 -28.91 -1.09 18.80
CA GLN A 126 -29.69 -0.96 17.57
C GLN A 126 -30.34 0.43 17.52
N LEU A 127 -30.25 1.11 16.38
CA LEU A 127 -30.71 2.48 16.19
C LEU A 127 -31.93 2.53 15.27
N ASN A 128 -31.79 2.01 14.04
CA ASN A 128 -32.80 2.10 12.98
C ASN A 128 -33.35 3.54 12.79
N VAL A 129 -32.45 4.53 12.84
CA VAL A 129 -32.79 5.96 12.74
C VAL A 129 -32.65 6.40 11.29
N GLN A 130 -33.73 6.93 10.71
CA GLN A 130 -33.67 7.56 9.39
C GLN A 130 -32.91 8.88 9.47
N VAL A 131 -31.99 9.11 8.53
CA VAL A 131 -31.13 10.29 8.52
C VAL A 131 -31.72 11.35 7.61
N GLU A 132 -32.03 12.51 8.20
CA GLU A 132 -32.40 13.70 7.45
C GLU A 132 -31.15 14.53 7.16
N ALA A 133 -30.86 14.77 5.88
CA ALA A 133 -29.82 15.69 5.45
C ALA A 133 -30.29 17.13 5.69
N THR A 134 -29.47 17.93 6.37
CA THR A 134 -29.76 19.33 6.70
C THR A 134 -28.65 20.26 6.23
N GLY A 135 -28.93 21.55 6.20
CA GLY A 135 -27.96 22.58 5.80
C GLY A 135 -27.50 22.51 4.35
N ASP A 136 -26.20 22.68 4.11
CA ASP A 136 -25.65 22.73 2.76
C ASP A 136 -25.96 21.44 1.99
N PRO A 137 -26.30 21.53 0.69
CA PRO A 137 -26.61 20.36 -0.12
C PRO A 137 -25.41 19.42 -0.17
N ILE A 138 -25.68 18.11 -0.13
CA ILE A 138 -24.65 17.09 -0.29
C ILE A 138 -23.97 17.32 -1.64
N PRO A 139 -22.63 17.47 -1.68
CA PRO A 139 -21.91 17.66 -2.92
C PRO A 139 -22.20 16.51 -3.90
N THR A 140 -22.49 16.83 -5.15
CA THR A 140 -22.53 15.84 -6.22
C THR A 140 -21.17 15.12 -6.28
N PRO A 141 -21.13 13.79 -6.50
CA PRO A 141 -19.88 13.06 -6.70
C PRO A 141 -18.97 13.81 -7.69
N GLN A 142 -17.85 14.33 -7.20
CA GLN A 142 -16.94 15.07 -8.06
C GLN A 142 -16.18 14.06 -8.92
N ILE A 143 -16.27 14.22 -10.24
CA ILE A 143 -15.29 13.62 -11.15
C ILE A 143 -13.91 14.00 -10.60
N PRO A 144 -12.96 13.06 -10.46
CA PRO A 144 -11.65 13.36 -9.90
C PRO A 144 -11.08 14.63 -10.52
N THR A 145 -10.69 15.59 -9.69
CA THR A 145 -10.10 16.86 -10.14
C THR A 145 -8.96 16.54 -11.10
N ILE A 146 -9.10 16.91 -12.37
CA ILE A 146 -8.02 16.77 -13.33
C ILE A 146 -7.00 17.87 -13.03
N TYR A 147 -6.00 17.55 -12.23
CA TYR A 147 -4.86 18.42 -11.99
C TYR A 147 -4.21 18.79 -13.33
N LYS A 148 -3.87 20.07 -13.49
CA LYS A 148 -3.03 20.49 -14.61
C LYS A 148 -1.60 20.01 -14.35
N PRO A 149 -0.96 19.29 -15.27
CA PRO A 149 0.43 18.87 -15.10
C PRO A 149 1.34 20.09 -15.04
N TYR A 150 2.26 20.12 -14.06
CA TYR A 150 3.24 21.20 -13.91
C TYR A 150 4.48 21.00 -14.78
N ALA A 151 4.64 19.81 -15.38
CA ALA A 151 5.72 19.46 -16.27
C ALA A 151 5.25 18.48 -17.35
N SER A 152 6.02 18.38 -18.43
CA SER A 152 5.83 17.39 -19.50
C SER A 152 7.19 16.75 -19.81
N PRO A 153 7.79 16.01 -18.86
CA PRO A 153 9.05 15.31 -19.11
C PRO A 153 8.86 14.28 -20.23
N SER A 154 9.96 13.97 -20.93
CA SER A 154 9.96 13.00 -22.03
C SER A 154 11.29 12.28 -22.07
N ASP A 155 11.25 10.99 -22.41
CA ASP A 155 12.39 10.09 -22.54
C ASP A 155 13.22 9.94 -21.24
N PHE A 156 14.21 9.05 -21.28
CA PHE A 156 15.18 8.89 -20.20
C PHE A 156 16.11 10.10 -20.11
N SER A 157 16.56 10.42 -18.90
CA SER A 157 17.48 11.51 -18.62
C SER A 157 18.85 11.04 -18.15
N ASP A 158 19.90 11.69 -18.64
CA ASP A 158 21.28 11.33 -18.35
C ASP A 158 21.67 11.55 -16.88
N ASP A 159 21.01 12.46 -16.16
CA ASP A 159 21.31 12.69 -14.74
C ASP A 159 20.88 11.50 -13.87
N ILE A 160 19.84 10.78 -14.28
CA ILE A 160 19.38 9.55 -13.62
C ILE A 160 20.23 8.37 -14.09
N THR A 161 20.56 8.30 -15.39
CA THR A 161 21.51 7.31 -15.91
C THR A 161 22.86 7.35 -15.18
N ASN A 162 23.39 8.55 -14.92
CA ASN A 162 24.65 8.73 -14.20
C ASN A 162 24.51 8.39 -12.71
N TRP A 163 23.40 8.78 -12.07
CA TRP A 163 23.12 8.50 -10.66
C TRP A 163 22.99 6.99 -10.38
N LEU A 164 22.40 6.25 -11.32
CA LEU A 164 22.15 4.82 -11.22
C LEU A 164 23.21 3.95 -11.93
N LYS A 165 24.36 4.50 -12.34
CA LYS A 165 25.39 3.71 -13.05
C LYS A 165 25.76 2.44 -12.27
N PRO A 166 26.05 1.28 -12.88
CA PRO A 166 26.46 0.09 -12.12
C PRO A 166 27.92 0.21 -11.68
N SER A 167 28.19 1.05 -10.67
CA SER A 167 29.52 1.28 -10.08
C SER A 167 29.43 1.58 -8.59
N ASN A 168 30.50 1.29 -7.83
CA ASN A 168 30.52 1.44 -6.36
C ASN A 168 30.34 2.88 -5.87
N ASP A 169 30.65 3.87 -6.71
CA ASP A 169 30.54 5.30 -6.41
C ASP A 169 29.21 5.93 -6.84
N SER A 170 28.33 5.16 -7.49
CA SER A 170 26.98 5.59 -7.84
C SER A 170 26.00 5.26 -6.70
N GLN A 171 24.79 5.81 -6.78
CA GLN A 171 23.75 5.47 -5.81
C GLN A 171 23.33 4.00 -5.90
N THR A 172 23.41 3.36 -7.06
CA THR A 172 23.13 1.92 -7.18
C THR A 172 24.14 1.11 -6.38
N GLY A 173 25.44 1.42 -6.50
CA GLY A 173 26.48 0.73 -5.72
C GLY A 173 26.37 1.00 -4.21
N ILE A 174 26.11 2.25 -3.83
CA ILE A 174 25.93 2.66 -2.44
C ILE A 174 24.69 1.99 -1.82
N ALA A 175 23.54 2.04 -2.49
CA ALA A 175 22.31 1.42 -2.01
C ALA A 175 22.45 -0.11 -1.91
N LYS A 176 23.11 -0.77 -2.87
CA LYS A 176 23.43 -2.19 -2.77
C LYS A 176 24.28 -2.47 -1.53
N SER A 177 25.35 -1.70 -1.31
CA SER A 177 26.21 -1.86 -0.14
C SER A 177 25.44 -1.71 1.17
N PHE A 178 24.62 -0.65 1.30
CA PHE A 178 23.80 -0.43 2.50
C PHE A 178 22.70 -1.47 2.70
N LEU A 179 22.08 -1.97 1.62
CA LEU A 179 21.16 -3.11 1.70
C LEU A 179 21.85 -4.35 2.28
N PHE A 180 23.04 -4.71 1.79
CA PHE A 180 23.77 -5.88 2.31
C PHE A 180 24.30 -5.67 3.72
N ASN A 181 24.60 -4.43 4.14
CA ASN A 181 24.96 -4.12 5.53
C ASN A 181 23.80 -4.37 6.51
N ASN A 182 22.56 -4.48 6.02
CA ASN A 182 21.36 -4.75 6.81
C ASN A 182 20.94 -6.23 6.77
N ILE A 183 21.67 -7.08 6.06
CA ILE A 183 21.46 -8.53 6.04
C ILE A 183 22.51 -9.18 6.93
N ASN A 184 22.10 -10.11 7.80
CA ASN A 184 23.03 -10.84 8.67
C ASN A 184 23.94 -9.91 9.48
N ILE A 185 23.37 -8.85 10.08
CA ILE A 185 24.18 -7.87 10.82
C ILE A 185 24.97 -8.55 11.96
N PRO A 186 26.14 -8.02 12.37
CA PRO A 186 26.93 -8.63 13.43
C PRO A 186 26.12 -8.84 14.73
N GLY A 187 26.02 -10.08 15.19
CA GLY A 187 25.28 -10.46 16.39
C GLY A 187 23.83 -10.90 16.16
N ALA A 188 23.28 -10.68 14.96
CA ALA A 188 21.98 -11.21 14.56
C ALA A 188 22.07 -12.69 14.13
N ALA A 189 20.93 -13.37 14.13
CA ALA A 189 20.81 -14.72 13.62
C ALA A 189 20.97 -14.74 12.09
N PRO A 190 21.67 -15.74 11.52
CA PRO A 190 21.79 -15.87 10.07
C PRO A 190 20.42 -16.02 9.39
N GLY A 191 20.21 -15.30 8.30
CA GLY A 191 18.97 -15.23 7.53
C GLY A 191 18.09 -14.03 7.86
N THR A 192 18.38 -13.30 8.93
CA THR A 192 17.60 -12.13 9.34
C THR A 192 17.99 -10.87 8.56
N VAL A 193 17.01 -9.98 8.37
CA VAL A 193 17.17 -8.68 7.73
C VAL A 193 16.66 -7.62 8.69
N ILE A 194 17.53 -6.70 9.14
CA ILE A 194 17.06 -5.58 9.97
C ILE A 194 16.23 -4.63 9.10
N ALA A 195 15.09 -4.14 9.59
CA ALA A 195 14.29 -3.17 8.84
C ALA A 195 15.07 -1.86 8.63
N ALA A 196 15.75 -1.35 9.67
CA ALA A 196 16.56 -0.15 9.59
C ALA A 196 17.68 -0.13 10.64
N GLN A 197 18.79 0.58 10.39
CA GLN A 197 19.83 0.85 11.41
C GLN A 197 19.37 1.94 12.39
N SER A 198 18.25 1.69 13.08
CA SER A 198 17.60 2.59 14.01
C SER A 198 17.11 1.83 15.24
N TYR A 199 17.58 2.21 16.43
CA TYR A 199 17.46 1.41 17.66
C TYR A 199 16.69 2.13 18.79
N SER A 200 16.11 3.31 18.54
CA SER A 200 15.45 4.08 19.60
C SER A 200 14.38 5.06 19.12
N GLU A 201 14.67 5.90 18.13
CA GLU A 201 13.76 6.95 17.64
C GLU A 201 13.80 7.04 16.10
N PRO A 202 13.04 6.19 15.39
CA PRO A 202 12.24 5.08 15.92
C PRO A 202 13.09 3.83 16.21
N ASP A 203 12.56 2.88 16.98
CA ASP A 203 13.20 1.56 17.17
C ASP A 203 12.70 0.58 16.10
N TYR A 204 13.52 0.37 15.07
CA TYR A 204 13.26 -0.47 13.90
C TYR A 204 14.26 -1.63 13.81
N ALA A 205 14.97 -1.93 14.91
CA ALA A 205 15.97 -2.99 14.96
C ALA A 205 15.35 -4.39 15.12
N TYR A 206 14.45 -4.75 14.20
CA TYR A 206 13.76 -6.04 14.13
C TYR A 206 13.78 -6.56 12.68
N THR A 207 13.46 -7.83 12.51
CA THR A 207 13.23 -8.44 11.19
C THR A 207 11.72 -8.57 10.98
N TRP A 208 11.19 -7.85 9.99
CA TRP A 208 9.81 -8.01 9.55
C TRP A 208 9.74 -9.02 8.42
N VAL A 209 8.73 -9.89 8.43
CA VAL A 209 8.56 -10.93 7.41
C VAL A 209 8.39 -10.30 6.02
N ARG A 210 7.58 -9.24 5.92
CA ARG A 210 7.37 -8.47 4.68
C ARG A 210 8.68 -7.86 4.20
N ASP A 211 9.31 -7.00 5.00
CA ASP A 211 10.53 -6.28 4.62
C ASP A 211 11.66 -7.24 4.21
N ALA A 212 11.88 -8.30 5.00
CA ALA A 212 12.89 -9.30 4.68
C ALA A 212 12.59 -9.99 3.34
N SER A 213 11.33 -10.35 3.05
CA SER A 213 10.96 -10.98 1.77
C SER A 213 11.19 -10.04 0.56
N LEU A 214 10.82 -8.77 0.67
CA LEU A 214 11.00 -7.78 -0.41
C LEU A 214 12.48 -7.47 -0.66
N VAL A 215 13.29 -7.46 0.39
CA VAL A 215 14.75 -7.34 0.27
C VAL A 215 15.34 -8.59 -0.38
N MET A 216 14.88 -9.77 0.02
CA MET A 216 15.37 -11.04 -0.53
C MET A 216 14.93 -11.27 -1.97
N ASP A 217 13.83 -10.66 -2.44
CA ASP A 217 13.48 -10.60 -3.86
C ASP A 217 14.58 -9.89 -4.67
N VAL A 218 15.07 -8.73 -4.20
CA VAL A 218 16.19 -8.03 -4.83
C VAL A 218 17.46 -8.90 -4.80
N VAL A 219 17.75 -9.57 -3.69
CA VAL A 219 18.90 -10.50 -3.59
C VAL A 219 18.76 -11.66 -4.58
N ASN A 220 17.55 -12.20 -4.77
CA ASN A 220 17.28 -13.25 -5.75
C ASN A 220 17.48 -12.77 -7.20
N ARG A 221 17.09 -11.53 -7.52
CA ARG A 221 17.37 -10.92 -8.83
C ARG A 221 18.86 -10.75 -9.08
N LEU A 222 19.63 -10.38 -8.05
CA LEU A 222 21.10 -10.34 -8.11
C LEU A 222 21.70 -11.74 -8.29
N TYR A 223 21.23 -12.73 -7.53
CA TYR A 223 21.62 -14.15 -7.68
C TYR A 223 21.42 -14.65 -9.11
N SER A 224 20.22 -14.44 -9.65
CA SER A 224 19.84 -14.88 -11.00
C SER A 224 20.67 -14.22 -12.10
N SER A 225 21.22 -13.03 -11.84
CA SER A 225 21.95 -12.21 -12.82
C SER A 225 23.48 -12.29 -12.70
N ALA A 226 24.00 -12.78 -11.58
CA ALA A 226 25.42 -12.82 -11.28
C ALA A 226 26.19 -13.75 -12.23
N LYS A 227 27.33 -13.29 -12.75
CA LYS A 227 28.28 -14.13 -13.49
C LYS A 227 29.51 -14.47 -12.65
N SER A 228 29.81 -13.67 -11.64
CA SER A 228 30.83 -14.01 -10.65
C SER A 228 30.35 -15.17 -9.78
N GLU A 229 31.10 -16.28 -9.81
CA GLU A 229 30.85 -17.45 -8.95
C GLU A 229 30.83 -17.06 -7.47
N GLU A 230 31.76 -16.21 -7.04
CA GLU A 230 31.86 -15.75 -5.65
C GLU A 230 30.59 -15.01 -5.22
N LYS A 231 30.11 -14.08 -6.06
CA LYS A 231 28.89 -13.30 -5.76
C LYS A 231 27.66 -14.20 -5.79
N ARG A 232 27.56 -15.10 -6.77
CA ARG A 232 26.47 -16.06 -6.86
C ARG A 232 26.40 -16.94 -5.61
N GLN A 233 27.52 -17.51 -5.17
CA GLN A 233 27.59 -18.32 -3.95
C GLN A 233 27.23 -17.51 -2.68
N LEU A 234 27.62 -16.23 -2.62
CA LEU A 234 27.25 -15.34 -1.53
C LEU A 234 25.72 -15.16 -1.46
N TYR A 235 25.09 -14.81 -2.57
CA TYR A 235 23.63 -14.60 -2.62
C TYR A 235 22.87 -15.89 -2.35
N GLU A 236 23.31 -17.01 -2.93
CA GLU A 236 22.74 -18.35 -2.67
C GLU A 236 22.76 -18.70 -1.18
N LYS A 237 23.91 -18.51 -0.53
CA LYS A 237 24.08 -18.74 0.90
C LYS A 237 23.11 -17.88 1.72
N ILE A 238 22.98 -16.60 1.37
CA ILE A 238 22.07 -15.68 2.06
C ILE A 238 20.61 -16.14 1.91
N LEU A 239 20.20 -16.55 0.71
CA LEU A 239 18.82 -16.97 0.43
C LEU A 239 18.47 -18.30 1.15
N PHE A 240 19.38 -19.27 1.23
CA PHE A 240 19.17 -20.47 2.05
C PHE A 240 19.17 -20.17 3.56
N GLN A 241 20.00 -19.23 4.03
CA GLN A 241 19.95 -18.76 5.41
C GLN A 241 18.60 -18.10 5.72
N TYR A 242 18.09 -17.26 4.83
CA TYR A 242 16.77 -16.64 4.93
C TYR A 242 15.64 -17.68 5.00
N ALA A 243 15.66 -18.70 4.12
CA ALA A 243 14.68 -19.78 4.17
C ALA A 243 14.68 -20.51 5.53
N LYS A 244 15.87 -20.81 6.05
CA LYS A 244 16.03 -21.43 7.37
C LYS A 244 15.52 -20.53 8.50
N ALA A 245 15.84 -19.24 8.48
CA ALA A 245 15.35 -18.28 9.47
C ALA A 245 13.82 -18.21 9.45
N GLY A 246 13.21 -18.13 8.27
CA GLY A 246 11.75 -18.15 8.10
C GLY A 246 11.12 -19.44 8.62
N ALA A 247 11.72 -20.60 8.37
CA ALA A 247 11.23 -21.86 8.92
C ALA A 247 11.29 -21.91 10.47
N GLN A 248 12.29 -21.27 11.08
CA GLN A 248 12.37 -21.14 12.54
C GLN A 248 11.28 -20.20 13.08
N GLU A 249 11.09 -19.02 12.48
CA GLU A 249 10.04 -18.06 12.81
C GLU A 249 8.64 -18.72 12.78
N GLN A 250 8.34 -19.47 11.72
CA GLN A 250 7.07 -20.19 11.55
C GLN A 250 6.79 -21.23 12.64
N ASN A 251 7.81 -21.68 13.37
CA ASN A 251 7.71 -22.70 14.41
C ASN A 251 8.00 -22.17 15.82
N ASP A 252 8.18 -20.85 15.98
CA ASP A 252 8.37 -20.26 17.29
C ASP A 252 7.05 -20.34 18.10
N PRO A 253 7.01 -21.10 19.21
CA PRO A 253 5.81 -21.26 20.01
C PRO A 253 5.40 -19.99 20.77
N THR A 254 6.26 -18.97 20.79
CA THR A 254 6.02 -17.69 21.47
C THR A 254 5.47 -16.61 20.53
N ALA A 255 5.37 -16.88 19.22
CA ALA A 255 4.72 -16.00 18.25
C ALA A 255 3.21 -15.88 18.56
N ILE A 256 2.77 -14.67 18.92
CA ILE A 256 1.42 -14.40 19.43
C ILE A 256 0.37 -14.69 18.37
N SER A 257 0.61 -14.30 17.12
CA SER A 257 -0.29 -14.58 15.98
C SER A 257 0.19 -15.74 15.09
N GLY A 258 1.13 -16.56 15.57
CA GLY A 258 1.69 -17.69 14.82
C GLY A 258 2.26 -17.25 13.48
N MET A 259 1.82 -17.88 12.39
CA MET A 259 2.29 -17.59 11.02
C MET A 259 2.05 -16.15 10.56
N GLY A 260 1.05 -15.47 11.12
CA GLY A 260 0.75 -14.07 10.82
C GLY A 260 1.55 -13.07 11.66
N GLU A 261 2.54 -13.53 12.46
CA GLU A 261 3.38 -12.62 13.24
C GLU A 261 4.19 -11.69 12.31
N PRO A 262 4.07 -10.37 12.45
CA PRO A 262 4.69 -9.44 11.51
C PRO A 262 6.21 -9.39 11.62
N LYS A 263 6.74 -9.46 12.85
CA LYS A 263 8.14 -9.19 13.16
C LYS A 263 8.71 -10.03 14.29
N PHE A 264 10.02 -10.20 14.24
CA PHE A 264 10.83 -10.96 15.19
C PHE A 264 12.03 -10.13 15.63
N TYR A 265 12.55 -10.41 16.82
CA TYR A 265 13.85 -9.86 17.24
C TYR A 265 14.96 -10.37 16.31
N LEU A 266 16.07 -9.64 16.21
CA LEU A 266 17.20 -10.02 15.33
C LEU A 266 17.92 -11.30 15.75
N ASN A 267 17.67 -11.84 16.94
CA ASN A 267 18.09 -13.18 17.34
C ASN A 267 17.13 -14.29 16.83
N ASN A 268 16.16 -13.93 15.98
CA ASN A 268 15.13 -14.77 15.36
C ASN A 268 14.07 -15.34 16.34
N THR A 269 13.83 -14.66 17.47
CA THR A 269 12.75 -15.02 18.41
C THR A 269 11.57 -14.07 18.28
N ALA A 270 10.36 -14.54 18.60
CA ALA A 270 9.15 -13.76 18.42
C ALA A 270 9.15 -12.48 19.27
N PHE A 271 8.63 -11.39 18.68
CA PHE A 271 8.38 -10.16 19.40
C PHE A 271 7.13 -10.28 20.28
N THR A 272 7.29 -10.27 21.60
CA THR A 272 6.18 -10.53 22.54
C THR A 272 5.47 -9.25 23.03
N GLY A 273 5.82 -8.08 22.50
CA GLY A 273 5.17 -6.81 22.84
C GLY A 273 3.85 -6.57 22.08
N SER A 274 3.08 -5.55 22.47
CA SER A 274 1.90 -5.11 21.73
C SER A 274 2.26 -4.63 20.33
N TRP A 275 1.46 -5.00 19.32
CA TRP A 275 1.70 -4.70 17.91
C TRP A 275 0.44 -4.92 17.07
N GLY A 276 0.35 -4.30 15.90
CA GLY A 276 -0.69 -4.54 14.89
C GLY A 276 -0.49 -5.90 14.23
N ARG A 277 -1.07 -6.95 14.80
CA ARG A 277 -0.97 -8.35 14.37
C ARG A 277 -2.35 -9.02 14.29
N PRO A 278 -2.56 -10.02 13.42
CA PRO A 278 -1.62 -10.55 12.42
C PRO A 278 -1.43 -9.63 11.21
N GLN A 279 -0.38 -9.87 10.43
CA GLN A 279 -0.21 -9.35 9.06
C GLN A 279 -0.03 -10.53 8.10
N ASN A 280 -1.06 -10.78 7.27
CA ASN A 280 -1.14 -12.00 6.46
C ASN A 280 -0.54 -11.86 5.05
N ASP A 281 0.10 -10.73 4.75
CA ASP A 281 0.91 -10.51 3.56
C ASP A 281 2.29 -11.16 3.67
N GLY A 282 2.90 -11.14 4.87
CA GLY A 282 4.25 -11.67 5.11
C GLY A 282 4.47 -13.12 4.64
N PRO A 283 3.63 -14.10 5.06
CA PRO A 283 3.73 -15.48 4.55
C PRO A 283 3.60 -15.58 3.02
N ALA A 284 2.76 -14.75 2.41
CA ALA A 284 2.58 -14.75 0.96
C ALA A 284 3.83 -14.22 0.25
N THR A 285 4.38 -13.08 0.68
CA THR A 285 5.57 -12.49 0.06
C THR A 285 6.81 -13.36 0.29
N ARG A 286 6.98 -13.97 1.48
CA ARG A 286 8.06 -14.95 1.73
C ARG A 286 7.95 -16.18 0.82
N ALA A 287 6.75 -16.73 0.64
CA ALA A 287 6.54 -17.85 -0.28
C ALA A 287 6.88 -17.47 -1.72
N ILE A 288 6.45 -16.29 -2.20
CA ILE A 288 6.77 -15.79 -3.53
C ILE A 288 8.28 -15.73 -3.74
N THR A 289 9.00 -15.02 -2.87
CA THR A 289 10.45 -14.84 -2.98
C THR A 289 11.21 -16.17 -2.96
N LEU A 290 10.82 -17.11 -2.08
CA LEU A 290 11.51 -18.39 -1.97
C LEU A 290 11.19 -19.36 -3.10
N ILE A 291 10.00 -19.30 -3.69
CA ILE A 291 9.67 -20.05 -4.91
C ILE A 291 10.46 -19.50 -6.10
N GLU A 292 10.53 -18.18 -6.24
CA GLU A 292 11.34 -17.54 -7.29
C GLU A 292 12.84 -17.87 -7.12
N PHE A 293 13.35 -17.93 -5.89
CA PHE A 293 14.69 -18.41 -5.60
C PHE A 293 14.87 -19.89 -5.94
N ALA A 294 13.94 -20.77 -5.55
CA ALA A 294 14.02 -22.19 -5.88
C ALA A 294 14.11 -22.41 -7.40
N ASN A 295 13.32 -21.68 -8.18
CA ASN A 295 13.35 -21.73 -9.64
C ASN A 295 14.70 -21.21 -10.20
N ALA A 296 15.22 -20.11 -9.66
CA ALA A 296 16.53 -19.58 -10.06
C ALA A 296 17.68 -20.54 -9.71
N TYR A 297 17.61 -21.20 -8.55
CA TYR A 297 18.58 -22.19 -8.10
C TYR A 297 18.61 -23.40 -9.03
N LEU A 298 17.44 -23.93 -9.40
CA LEU A 298 17.33 -25.02 -10.38
C LEU A 298 17.84 -24.61 -11.77
N ALA A 299 17.51 -23.39 -12.22
CA ALA A 299 17.99 -22.87 -13.50
C ALA A 299 19.52 -22.73 -13.55
N ASN A 300 20.18 -22.55 -12.39
CA ASN A 300 21.63 -22.52 -12.25
C ASN A 300 22.26 -23.90 -12.01
N GLY A 301 21.51 -25.00 -12.22
CA GLY A 301 22.02 -26.37 -12.07
C GLY A 301 21.95 -26.91 -10.64
N GLY A 302 21.21 -26.24 -9.75
CA GLY A 302 20.90 -26.72 -8.41
C GLY A 302 20.08 -28.01 -8.40
N SER A 303 20.09 -28.72 -7.26
CA SER A 303 19.38 -29.99 -7.10
C SER A 303 17.91 -29.82 -6.70
N GLN A 304 17.01 -30.55 -7.35
CA GLN A 304 15.60 -30.64 -6.95
C GLN A 304 15.45 -31.24 -5.54
N ASP A 305 16.34 -32.13 -5.12
CA ASP A 305 16.33 -32.66 -3.76
C ASP A 305 16.67 -31.55 -2.75
N THR A 306 17.69 -30.72 -3.01
CA THR A 306 18.00 -29.56 -2.16
C THR A 306 16.80 -28.62 -2.03
N VAL A 307 16.08 -28.36 -3.12
CA VAL A 307 14.86 -27.55 -3.09
C VAL A 307 13.79 -28.18 -2.18
N ARG A 308 13.54 -29.49 -2.31
CA ARG A 308 12.60 -30.20 -1.45
C ARG A 308 13.02 -30.12 0.02
N GLU A 309 14.28 -30.37 0.31
CA GLU A 309 14.80 -30.48 1.68
C GLU A 309 14.96 -29.15 2.41
N GLN A 310 15.33 -28.08 1.69
CA GLN A 310 15.72 -26.81 2.32
C GLN A 310 14.78 -25.64 2.01
N LEU A 311 13.80 -25.81 1.11
CA LEU A 311 12.89 -24.73 0.75
C LEU A 311 11.42 -25.17 0.83
N TYR A 312 11.09 -26.34 0.27
CA TYR A 312 9.70 -26.72 0.03
C TYR A 312 9.03 -27.53 1.14
N ASP A 313 9.52 -28.74 1.44
CA ASP A 313 8.76 -29.76 2.19
C ASP A 313 8.81 -29.54 3.71
N SER A 314 7.97 -28.64 4.20
CA SER A 314 7.84 -28.32 5.63
C SER A 314 7.33 -29.49 6.49
N ASP A 315 6.68 -30.50 5.89
CA ASP A 315 6.18 -31.65 6.65
C ASP A 315 7.34 -32.54 7.09
N LYS A 316 8.32 -32.75 6.20
CA LYS A 316 9.52 -33.54 6.46
C LYS A 316 10.66 -32.73 7.06
N TYR A 317 10.81 -31.48 6.66
CA TYR A 317 11.91 -30.59 7.05
C TYR A 317 11.43 -29.26 7.66
N PRO A 318 10.62 -29.30 8.74
CA PRO A 318 9.96 -28.11 9.30
C PRO A 318 10.91 -27.02 9.77
N GLN A 319 12.18 -27.35 10.05
CA GLN A 319 13.17 -26.42 10.59
C GLN A 319 13.97 -25.66 9.53
N VAL A 320 13.79 -25.97 8.25
CA VAL A 320 14.56 -25.37 7.16
C VAL A 320 13.74 -25.04 5.92
N ALA A 321 12.63 -25.74 5.65
CA ALA A 321 11.85 -25.61 4.42
C ALA A 321 10.50 -24.90 4.68
N PRO A 322 10.39 -23.57 4.49
CA PRO A 322 9.21 -22.81 4.90
C PRO A 322 8.07 -22.75 3.88
N ILE A 323 8.31 -23.02 2.58
CA ILE A 323 7.37 -22.67 1.50
C ILE A 323 6.02 -23.37 1.66
N LYS A 324 6.00 -24.69 1.86
CA LYS A 324 4.74 -25.45 1.93
C LYS A 324 3.85 -24.98 3.08
N LYS A 325 4.43 -24.66 4.25
CA LYS A 325 3.70 -24.16 5.41
C LYS A 325 3.12 -22.75 5.17
N ASP A 326 3.88 -21.86 4.52
CA ASP A 326 3.38 -20.53 4.12
C ASP A 326 2.20 -20.66 3.15
N LEU A 327 2.32 -21.50 2.12
CA LEU A 327 1.25 -21.72 1.13
C LEU A 327 -0.02 -22.31 1.77
N GLN A 328 0.13 -23.28 2.66
CA GLN A 328 -0.99 -23.85 3.41
C GLN A 328 -1.69 -22.82 4.31
N PHE A 329 -0.92 -21.94 4.95
CA PHE A 329 -1.45 -20.85 5.76
C PHE A 329 -2.22 -19.85 4.88
N VAL A 330 -1.62 -19.34 3.80
CA VAL A 330 -2.29 -18.41 2.87
C VAL A 330 -3.59 -19.01 2.34
N ALA A 331 -3.58 -20.27 1.92
CA ALA A 331 -4.75 -20.99 1.42
C ALA A 331 -5.89 -21.11 2.45
N SER A 332 -5.56 -21.11 3.74
CA SER A 332 -6.52 -21.31 4.83
C SER A 332 -6.95 -19.99 5.49
N ASN A 333 -6.16 -18.93 5.34
CA ASN A 333 -6.30 -17.69 6.11
C ASN A 333 -6.48 -16.44 5.25
N TRP A 334 -6.42 -16.52 3.91
CA TRP A 334 -6.56 -15.33 3.07
C TRP A 334 -7.83 -14.55 3.43
N SER A 335 -8.99 -15.20 3.61
CA SER A 335 -10.25 -14.50 3.92
C SER A 335 -10.33 -13.88 5.33
N SER A 336 -9.38 -14.16 6.24
CA SER A 336 -9.37 -13.60 7.59
C SER A 336 -8.90 -12.13 7.58
N PRO A 337 -9.48 -11.26 8.42
CA PRO A 337 -8.94 -9.92 8.64
C PRO A 337 -7.48 -9.96 9.10
N SER A 338 -6.71 -8.96 8.69
CA SER A 338 -5.35 -8.73 9.17
C SER A 338 -5.05 -7.24 9.18
N PHE A 339 -4.02 -6.85 9.91
CA PHE A 339 -3.44 -5.53 9.76
C PHE A 339 -2.90 -5.33 8.34
N ASP A 340 -2.92 -4.09 7.88
CA ASP A 340 -2.36 -3.69 6.59
C ASP A 340 -0.82 -3.68 6.61
N LEU A 341 -0.23 -3.44 5.45
CA LEU A 341 1.23 -3.32 5.29
C LEU A 341 1.85 -2.16 6.08
N TRP A 342 1.03 -1.21 6.54
CA TRP A 342 1.44 -0.09 7.39
C TRP A 342 1.23 -0.37 8.88
N GLU A 343 0.73 -1.56 9.24
CA GLU A 343 0.62 -2.06 10.61
C GLU A 343 -0.41 -1.30 11.47
N GLU A 344 -1.38 -0.66 10.83
CA GLU A 344 -2.26 0.34 11.43
C GLU A 344 -3.70 -0.11 11.57
N GLU A 345 -4.21 -0.84 10.58
CA GLU A 345 -5.64 -1.07 10.38
C GLU A 345 -5.97 -2.53 10.09
N GLU A 346 -6.85 -3.13 10.90
CA GLU A 346 -7.29 -4.51 10.71
C GLU A 346 -8.54 -4.58 9.81
N SER A 347 -8.39 -5.13 8.61
CA SER A 347 -9.47 -5.17 7.60
C SER A 347 -9.15 -6.16 6.47
N ALA A 348 -9.91 -6.09 5.37
CA ALA A 348 -9.60 -6.77 4.11
C ALA A 348 -8.85 -5.80 3.19
N HIS A 349 -7.56 -6.05 2.94
CA HIS A 349 -6.67 -5.12 2.23
C HIS A 349 -6.35 -5.57 0.80
N PHE A 350 -6.38 -4.62 -0.15
CA PHE A 350 -6.09 -4.90 -1.56
C PHE A 350 -4.66 -5.42 -1.74
N TYR A 351 -3.67 -4.77 -1.11
CA TYR A 351 -2.28 -5.20 -1.13
C TYR A 351 -2.14 -6.68 -0.71
N THR A 352 -2.68 -7.00 0.47
CA THR A 352 -2.62 -8.35 1.06
C THR A 352 -3.30 -9.37 0.16
N ARG A 353 -4.48 -9.05 -0.39
CA ARG A 353 -5.18 -9.93 -1.35
C ARG A 353 -4.34 -10.21 -2.58
N LEU A 354 -3.70 -9.20 -3.17
CA LEU A 354 -2.98 -9.36 -4.42
C LEU A 354 -1.70 -10.19 -4.26
N VAL A 355 -0.93 -9.97 -3.17
CA VAL A 355 0.25 -10.82 -2.88
C VAL A 355 -0.16 -12.24 -2.49
N GLN A 356 -1.25 -12.43 -1.74
CA GLN A 356 -1.77 -13.77 -1.44
C GLN A 356 -2.19 -14.51 -2.71
N ARG A 357 -2.86 -13.81 -3.65
CA ARG A 357 -3.22 -14.37 -4.95
C ARG A 357 -2.00 -14.83 -5.74
N LYS A 358 -0.97 -13.99 -5.85
CA LYS A 358 0.29 -14.37 -6.53
C LYS A 358 0.92 -15.59 -5.86
N ALA A 359 0.99 -15.62 -4.53
CA ALA A 359 1.53 -16.76 -3.78
C ALA A 359 0.76 -18.06 -4.05
N LEU A 360 -0.57 -18.01 -4.10
CA LEU A 360 -1.40 -19.19 -4.39
C LEU A 360 -1.22 -19.69 -5.83
N LEU A 361 -1.17 -18.80 -6.82
CA LEU A 361 -0.98 -19.17 -8.22
C LEU A 361 0.42 -19.75 -8.45
N LEU A 362 1.46 -19.02 -8.05
CA LEU A 362 2.85 -19.46 -8.18
C LEU A 362 3.11 -20.74 -7.37
N GLY A 363 2.55 -20.81 -6.16
CA GLY A 363 2.65 -21.97 -5.29
C GLY A 363 1.94 -23.20 -5.83
N ALA A 364 0.83 -23.04 -6.56
CA ALA A 364 0.15 -24.16 -7.18
C ALA A 364 1.02 -24.83 -8.26
N ASP A 365 1.64 -24.04 -9.12
CA ASP A 365 2.53 -24.55 -10.16
C ASP A 365 3.78 -25.20 -9.54
N PHE A 366 4.38 -24.52 -8.56
CA PHE A 366 5.56 -25.04 -7.86
C PHE A 366 5.29 -26.32 -7.07
N ALA A 367 4.14 -26.42 -6.36
CA ALA A 367 3.75 -27.63 -5.65
C ALA A 367 3.58 -28.82 -6.61
N ASN A 368 2.99 -28.58 -7.79
CA ASN A 368 2.88 -29.59 -8.83
C ASN A 368 4.27 -30.07 -9.31
N ASP A 369 5.20 -29.14 -9.54
CA ASP A 369 6.57 -29.46 -9.97
C ASP A 369 7.36 -30.22 -8.89
N MET A 370 7.02 -30.03 -7.61
CA MET A 370 7.59 -30.79 -6.50
C MET A 370 6.94 -32.16 -6.29
N GLY A 371 5.81 -32.44 -6.94
CA GLY A 371 5.04 -33.70 -6.87
C GLY A 371 3.90 -33.70 -5.85
N ASP A 372 3.56 -32.54 -5.27
CA ASP A 372 2.44 -32.36 -4.32
C ASP A 372 1.19 -31.87 -5.07
N HIS A 373 0.58 -32.79 -5.83
CA HIS A 373 -0.59 -32.48 -6.65
C HIS A 373 -1.82 -32.11 -5.81
N GLU A 374 -1.97 -32.68 -4.60
CA GLU A 374 -3.09 -32.36 -3.70
C GLU A 374 -3.01 -30.91 -3.22
N LEU A 375 -1.83 -30.45 -2.79
CA LEU A 375 -1.66 -29.05 -2.42
C LEU A 375 -1.84 -28.15 -3.65
N SER A 376 -1.30 -28.51 -4.82
CA SER A 376 -1.50 -27.74 -6.07
C SER A 376 -2.97 -27.47 -6.35
N ASP A 377 -3.82 -28.50 -6.31
CA ASP A 377 -5.27 -28.36 -6.57
C ASP A 377 -5.98 -27.50 -5.51
N LYS A 378 -5.58 -27.65 -4.24
CA LYS A 378 -6.08 -26.80 -3.14
C LYS A 378 -5.71 -25.34 -3.39
N LEU A 379 -4.46 -25.05 -3.77
CA LEU A 379 -3.98 -23.69 -4.02
C LEU A 379 -4.70 -23.04 -5.20
N LYS A 380 -4.90 -23.76 -6.32
CA LYS A 380 -5.70 -23.28 -7.47
C LYS A 380 -7.13 -22.93 -7.07
N THR A 381 -7.76 -23.80 -6.28
CA THR A 381 -9.12 -23.57 -5.78
C THR A 381 -9.20 -22.31 -4.93
N GLN A 382 -8.23 -22.08 -4.04
CA GLN A 382 -8.22 -20.88 -3.19
C GLN A 382 -7.85 -19.62 -3.98
N ALA A 383 -6.94 -19.71 -4.95
CA ALA A 383 -6.62 -18.60 -5.85
C ALA A 383 -7.86 -18.13 -6.62
N SER A 384 -8.68 -19.06 -7.11
CA SER A 384 -9.95 -18.73 -7.77
C SER A 384 -10.91 -18.00 -6.81
N LYS A 385 -11.15 -18.56 -5.62
CA LYS A 385 -12.05 -17.96 -4.62
C LYS A 385 -11.60 -16.57 -4.17
N LEU A 386 -10.30 -16.36 -4.01
CA LEU A 386 -9.74 -15.05 -3.69
C LEU A 386 -9.93 -14.09 -4.87
N SER A 387 -9.64 -14.54 -6.10
CA SER A 387 -9.83 -13.72 -7.31
C SER A 387 -11.26 -13.21 -7.46
N ASP A 388 -12.25 -14.03 -7.07
CA ASP A 388 -13.67 -13.65 -7.11
C ASP A 388 -14.03 -12.50 -6.17
N THR A 389 -13.20 -12.21 -5.14
CA THR A 389 -13.44 -11.08 -4.23
C THR A 389 -12.79 -9.78 -4.72
N LEU A 390 -11.72 -9.84 -5.52
CA LEU A 390 -10.99 -8.63 -5.93
C LEU A 390 -11.85 -7.51 -6.56
N PRO A 391 -12.93 -7.78 -7.33
CA PRO A 391 -13.81 -6.74 -7.83
C PRO A 391 -14.47 -5.87 -6.73
N GLU A 392 -14.55 -6.35 -5.48
CA GLU A 392 -15.12 -5.59 -4.35
C GLU A 392 -14.33 -4.32 -4.01
N PHE A 393 -13.04 -4.29 -4.34
CA PHE A 393 -12.18 -3.13 -4.11
C PHE A 393 -12.39 -2.02 -5.14
N TRP A 394 -13.02 -2.27 -6.28
CA TRP A 394 -13.27 -1.20 -7.25
C TRP A 394 -14.49 -0.38 -6.85
N ASP A 395 -14.25 0.89 -6.53
CA ASP A 395 -15.31 1.86 -6.29
C ASP A 395 -15.56 2.69 -7.55
N SER A 396 -16.66 2.41 -8.24
CA SER A 396 -17.05 3.13 -9.45
C SER A 396 -17.49 4.57 -9.20
N ALA A 397 -17.96 4.91 -8.00
CA ALA A 397 -18.38 6.28 -7.71
C ALA A 397 -17.16 7.18 -7.46
N ARG A 398 -16.12 6.64 -6.82
CA ARG A 398 -14.82 7.30 -6.61
C ARG A 398 -13.86 7.16 -7.79
N GLN A 399 -14.14 6.25 -8.72
CA GLN A 399 -13.24 5.84 -9.81
C GLN A 399 -11.86 5.44 -9.28
N LEU A 400 -11.84 4.69 -8.17
CA LEU A 400 -10.66 4.39 -7.37
C LEU A 400 -10.72 2.94 -6.89
N ILE A 401 -9.58 2.26 -6.85
CA ILE A 401 -9.44 1.01 -6.11
C ILE A 401 -9.21 1.36 -4.65
N LEU A 402 -10.10 0.88 -3.79
CA LEU A 402 -10.03 1.03 -2.35
C LEU A 402 -8.81 0.27 -1.82
N TYR A 403 -8.04 0.89 -0.93
CA TYR A 403 -6.92 0.20 -0.26
C TYR A 403 -7.42 -0.92 0.66
N GLU A 404 -8.60 -0.74 1.24
CA GLU A 404 -9.31 -1.72 2.06
C GLU A 404 -10.80 -1.78 1.70
N TYR A 405 -11.42 -2.94 1.92
CA TYR A 405 -12.87 -3.12 1.84
C TYR A 405 -13.44 -3.35 3.25
N GLY A 406 -13.59 -2.26 3.99
CA GLY A 406 -13.99 -2.27 5.40
C GLY A 406 -14.35 -0.88 5.95
N PRO A 407 -14.57 -0.77 7.28
CA PRO A 407 -14.88 0.51 7.91
C PRO A 407 -13.74 1.49 7.71
N VAL A 408 -14.03 2.80 7.63
CA VAL A 408 -12.94 3.79 7.64
C VAL A 408 -12.32 3.83 9.03
N LEU A 409 -11.06 3.42 9.08
CA LEU A 409 -10.22 3.45 10.28
C LEU A 409 -9.25 4.64 10.21
N ARG A 410 -8.82 5.10 11.39
CA ARG A 410 -7.81 6.16 11.62
C ARG A 410 -7.94 7.44 10.77
N GLY A 411 -9.14 7.71 10.27
CA GLY A 411 -9.44 8.86 9.44
C GLY A 411 -8.90 8.83 8.01
N LYS A 412 -8.69 7.66 7.40
CA LYS A 412 -8.33 7.50 5.98
C LYS A 412 -9.51 7.72 5.01
N TYR A 413 -10.20 8.85 5.13
CA TYR A 413 -11.49 9.09 4.45
C TYR A 413 -11.38 9.28 2.92
N SER A 414 -10.19 9.53 2.37
CA SER A 414 -9.99 9.65 0.92
C SER A 414 -10.01 8.31 0.19
N TYR A 415 -9.81 7.20 0.89
CA TYR A 415 -9.60 5.87 0.32
C TYR A 415 -8.38 5.76 -0.61
N LYS A 416 -7.46 6.72 -0.56
CA LYS A 416 -6.26 6.78 -1.41
C LYS A 416 -5.05 6.30 -0.64
N ASP A 417 -4.45 5.20 -1.08
CA ASP A 417 -3.21 4.69 -0.51
C ASP A 417 -2.30 4.14 -1.62
N ILE A 418 -1.00 4.41 -1.52
CA ILE A 418 0.00 3.86 -2.44
C ILE A 418 0.14 2.34 -2.33
N SER A 419 -0.39 1.72 -1.28
CA SER A 419 -0.50 0.28 -1.10
C SER A 419 -1.16 -0.43 -2.28
N VAL A 420 -2.05 0.24 -3.02
CA VAL A 420 -2.62 -0.30 -4.26
C VAL A 420 -1.55 -0.49 -5.33
N VAL A 421 -0.70 0.52 -5.55
CA VAL A 421 0.41 0.47 -6.52
C VAL A 421 1.47 -0.54 -6.08
N LEU A 422 1.83 -0.54 -4.79
CA LEU A 422 2.73 -1.55 -4.21
C LEU A 422 2.16 -2.97 -4.36
N GLY A 423 0.83 -3.12 -4.24
CA GLY A 423 0.13 -4.38 -4.42
C GLY A 423 0.32 -4.94 -5.82
N VAL A 424 0.22 -4.10 -6.85
CA VAL A 424 0.52 -4.51 -8.24
C VAL A 424 1.99 -4.87 -8.38
N MET A 425 2.89 -4.03 -7.85
CA MET A 425 4.33 -4.27 -7.97
C MET A 425 4.76 -5.61 -7.39
N HIS A 426 4.22 -5.99 -6.23
CA HIS A 426 4.63 -7.21 -5.53
C HIS A 426 3.71 -8.41 -5.78
N GLY A 427 2.47 -8.18 -6.21
CA GLY A 427 1.41 -9.18 -6.31
C GLY A 427 0.82 -9.39 -7.70
N TYR A 428 1.23 -8.65 -8.74
CA TYR A 428 0.77 -8.94 -10.09
C TYR A 428 1.33 -10.29 -10.58
N ALA A 429 0.44 -11.17 -11.04
CA ALA A 429 0.77 -12.53 -11.46
C ALA A 429 1.00 -12.68 -12.97
N ASN A 430 1.15 -11.58 -13.71
CA ASN A 430 1.33 -11.55 -15.17
C ASN A 430 0.18 -12.18 -15.96
N ASP A 431 -1.06 -12.02 -15.49
CA ASP A 431 -2.28 -12.63 -16.06
C ASP A 431 -3.41 -11.63 -16.41
N ASN A 432 -3.07 -10.34 -16.50
CA ASN A 432 -3.95 -9.20 -16.76
C ASN A 432 -4.95 -8.84 -15.64
N VAL A 433 -4.96 -9.56 -14.51
CA VAL A 433 -5.80 -9.19 -13.35
C VAL A 433 -5.08 -8.08 -12.56
N PHE A 434 -5.62 -6.86 -12.61
CA PHE A 434 -5.01 -5.65 -12.04
C PHE A 434 -3.56 -5.42 -12.47
N SER A 435 -3.28 -5.55 -13.77
CA SER A 435 -1.95 -5.33 -14.34
C SER A 435 -1.49 -3.86 -14.30
N TYR A 436 -0.25 -3.59 -14.70
CA TYR A 436 0.30 -2.24 -14.74
C TYR A 436 -0.40 -1.32 -15.76
N THR A 437 -1.15 -1.90 -16.71
CA THR A 437 -1.90 -1.16 -17.74
C THR A 437 -3.42 -1.21 -17.54
N ASN A 438 -3.88 -1.84 -16.44
CA ASN A 438 -5.29 -1.86 -16.08
C ASN A 438 -5.80 -0.43 -15.82
N ASP A 439 -6.93 -0.05 -16.42
CA ASP A 439 -7.46 1.30 -16.33
C ASP A 439 -7.76 1.76 -14.90
N GLN A 440 -8.27 0.86 -14.05
CA GLN A 440 -8.58 1.16 -12.65
C GLN A 440 -7.31 1.41 -11.84
N ILE A 441 -6.24 0.66 -12.14
CA ILE A 441 -4.92 0.86 -11.54
C ILE A 441 -4.30 2.17 -12.00
N LEU A 442 -4.34 2.50 -13.30
CA LEU A 442 -3.84 3.77 -13.83
C LEU A 442 -4.57 4.97 -13.21
N ALA A 443 -5.91 4.89 -13.12
CA ALA A 443 -6.73 5.91 -12.46
C ALA A 443 -6.35 6.06 -10.98
N THR A 444 -6.18 4.94 -10.27
CA THR A 444 -5.81 4.94 -8.85
C THR A 444 -4.42 5.53 -8.62
N ALA A 445 -3.42 5.10 -9.38
CA ALA A 445 -2.06 5.63 -9.32
C ALA A 445 -2.02 7.15 -9.57
N TYR A 446 -2.84 7.63 -10.52
CA TYR A 446 -3.03 9.06 -10.74
C TYR A 446 -3.64 9.78 -9.53
N GLN A 447 -4.77 9.27 -9.00
CA GLN A 447 -5.47 9.91 -7.90
C GLN A 447 -4.65 9.95 -6.60
N VAL A 448 -3.92 8.86 -6.30
CA VAL A 448 -3.03 8.75 -5.12
C VAL A 448 -1.83 9.68 -5.27
N SER A 449 -1.10 9.62 -6.38
CA SER A 449 0.10 10.44 -6.54
C SER A 449 -0.24 11.94 -6.55
N THR A 450 -1.29 12.36 -7.25
CA THR A 450 -1.66 13.78 -7.32
C THR A 450 -2.27 14.33 -6.04
N SER A 451 -2.84 13.50 -5.14
CA SER A 451 -3.32 14.02 -3.85
C SER A 451 -2.21 14.63 -3.00
N PHE A 452 -0.95 14.23 -3.20
CA PHE A 452 0.17 14.77 -2.43
C PHE A 452 0.64 16.16 -2.88
N LEU A 453 0.16 16.66 -4.02
CA LEU A 453 0.48 18.02 -4.50
C LEU A 453 0.03 19.11 -3.52
N ASP A 454 -1.13 18.90 -2.90
CA ASP A 454 -1.72 19.85 -1.94
C ASP A 454 -1.36 19.53 -0.48
N VAL A 455 -0.79 18.34 -0.22
CA VAL A 455 -0.43 17.88 1.13
C VAL A 455 0.99 18.32 1.50
N TYR A 456 1.95 18.21 0.58
CA TYR A 456 3.36 18.44 0.89
C TYR A 456 3.88 19.76 0.34
N LYS A 457 4.47 20.59 1.22
CA LYS A 457 5.07 21.86 0.80
C LYS A 457 6.25 21.65 -0.16
N VAL A 458 6.99 20.55 -0.03
CA VAL A 458 8.07 20.19 -0.98
C VAL A 458 7.57 19.89 -2.40
N ALA A 459 6.27 19.63 -2.60
CA ALA A 459 5.69 19.45 -3.92
C ALA A 459 5.69 20.75 -4.75
N ASN A 460 5.78 21.92 -4.11
CA ASN A 460 5.89 23.22 -4.78
C ASN A 460 7.22 23.41 -5.54
N THR A 461 8.26 22.66 -5.17
CA THR A 461 9.54 22.66 -5.91
C THR A 461 9.43 21.64 -7.04
N THR A 462 9.14 22.12 -8.25
CA THR A 462 8.84 21.26 -9.42
C THR A 462 10.03 21.01 -10.34
N SER A 463 11.18 21.63 -10.09
CA SER A 463 12.41 21.42 -10.84
C SER A 463 13.64 21.41 -9.95
N ASP A 464 14.68 20.69 -10.36
CA ASP A 464 16.00 20.73 -9.72
C ASP A 464 16.80 22.00 -10.10
N GLU A 465 18.01 22.10 -9.59
CA GLU A 465 18.95 23.21 -9.83
C GLU A 465 19.34 23.37 -11.31
N SER A 466 19.24 22.29 -12.10
CA SER A 466 19.49 22.27 -13.55
C SER A 466 18.22 22.52 -14.37
N GLY A 467 17.09 22.84 -13.72
CA GLY A 467 15.80 23.06 -14.37
C GLY A 467 15.11 21.78 -14.84
N LYS A 468 15.58 20.59 -14.43
CA LYS A 468 14.94 19.32 -14.81
C LYS A 468 13.72 19.05 -13.92
N PRO A 469 12.62 18.51 -14.48
CA PRO A 469 11.40 18.26 -13.70
C PRO A 469 11.63 17.30 -12.52
N LEU A 470 11.09 17.65 -11.35
CA LEU A 470 11.01 16.75 -10.20
C LEU A 470 9.63 16.10 -10.17
N GLY A 471 9.57 14.80 -9.91
CA GLY A 471 8.32 14.05 -9.75
C GLY A 471 7.55 14.48 -8.51
N ILE A 472 6.33 13.98 -8.36
CA ILE A 472 5.52 14.27 -7.18
C ILE A 472 6.16 13.55 -5.99
N PRO A 473 6.40 14.21 -4.85
CA PRO A 473 6.79 13.51 -3.62
C PRO A 473 5.57 12.72 -3.11
N VAL A 474 5.70 11.41 -2.97
CA VAL A 474 4.59 10.51 -2.61
C VAL A 474 4.84 9.99 -1.19
N GLY A 475 3.80 9.93 -0.37
CA GLY A 475 3.82 9.29 0.96
C GLY A 475 3.04 7.98 0.97
N ARG A 476 2.55 7.54 2.13
CA ARG A 476 1.68 6.35 2.25
C ARG A 476 0.26 6.65 1.75
N TYR A 477 -0.43 7.56 2.44
CA TYR A 477 -1.78 8.05 2.15
C TYR A 477 -1.89 9.53 2.59
N PRO A 478 -2.83 10.35 2.05
CA PRO A 478 -2.80 11.81 2.26
C PRO A 478 -3.21 12.25 3.68
N GLU A 479 -3.95 11.44 4.42
CA GLU A 479 -4.33 11.68 5.82
C GLU A 479 -3.30 11.20 6.83
N ASP A 480 -2.16 10.69 6.37
CA ASP A 480 -1.13 10.15 7.25
C ASP A 480 -0.66 11.18 8.28
N VAL A 481 -0.50 10.69 9.51
CA VAL A 481 -0.06 11.44 10.69
C VAL A 481 1.23 10.89 11.27
N TYR A 482 1.74 9.74 10.81
CA TYR A 482 3.05 9.25 11.24
C TYR A 482 4.16 10.13 10.67
N ASP A 483 5.03 10.65 11.51
CA ASP A 483 6.07 11.60 11.11
C ASP A 483 7.48 11.00 11.14
N GLY A 484 7.59 9.66 11.10
CA GLY A 484 8.84 8.92 11.19
C GLY A 484 9.30 8.63 12.63
N VAL A 485 8.74 9.28 13.65
CA VAL A 485 9.09 9.02 15.06
C VAL A 485 7.88 9.01 16.00
N GLY A 486 6.79 9.68 15.63
CA GLY A 486 5.55 9.73 16.39
C GLY A 486 4.37 10.16 15.53
N THR A 487 3.38 10.79 16.15
CA THR A 487 2.14 11.20 15.49
C THR A 487 2.05 12.72 15.39
N SER A 488 2.21 13.26 14.19
CA SER A 488 1.90 14.63 13.85
C SER A 488 1.34 14.76 12.43
N GLN A 489 2.21 14.71 11.42
CA GLN A 489 1.91 14.98 10.03
C GLN A 489 2.78 14.09 9.15
N GLY A 490 2.14 13.29 8.31
CA GLY A 490 2.75 12.39 7.34
C GLY A 490 3.77 13.07 6.45
N ASN A 491 4.82 12.35 6.09
CA ASN A 491 5.85 12.80 5.16
C ASN A 491 5.81 11.99 3.85
N PRO A 492 6.43 12.49 2.79
CA PRO A 492 6.85 11.66 1.67
C PRO A 492 7.81 10.54 2.10
N TRP A 493 7.74 9.40 1.43
CA TRP A 493 8.61 8.26 1.67
C TRP A 493 9.48 8.01 0.43
N TYR A 494 10.72 7.57 0.64
CA TYR A 494 11.59 7.23 -0.49
C TYR A 494 11.00 6.04 -1.27
N LEU A 495 10.58 4.99 -0.57
CA LEU A 495 10.08 3.77 -1.22
C LEU A 495 8.81 3.99 -2.02
N THR A 496 7.90 4.87 -1.56
CA THR A 496 6.63 5.12 -2.26
C THR A 496 6.82 6.06 -3.45
N THR A 497 7.78 6.99 -3.35
CA THR A 497 8.21 7.82 -4.49
C THR A 497 8.89 6.94 -5.56
N MET A 498 9.73 5.98 -5.16
CA MET A 498 10.33 5.00 -6.08
C MET A 498 9.31 4.02 -6.66
N ALA A 499 8.28 3.63 -5.89
CA ALA A 499 7.20 2.77 -6.36
C ALA A 499 6.47 3.38 -7.56
N MET A 500 6.21 4.69 -7.54
CA MET A 500 5.64 5.37 -8.71
C MET A 500 6.58 5.38 -9.93
N ALA A 501 7.89 5.48 -9.72
CA ALA A 501 8.86 5.36 -10.82
C ALA A 501 8.82 3.96 -11.44
N GLU A 502 8.96 2.91 -10.61
CA GLU A 502 8.91 1.52 -11.07
C GLU A 502 7.58 1.19 -11.76
N PHE A 503 6.46 1.61 -11.16
CA PHE A 503 5.13 1.43 -11.75
C PHE A 503 5.07 1.99 -13.18
N LEU A 504 5.52 3.23 -13.40
CA LEU A 504 5.52 3.83 -14.73
C LEU A 504 6.44 3.10 -15.71
N TYR A 505 7.64 2.67 -15.29
CA TYR A 505 8.51 1.87 -16.17
C TYR A 505 7.88 0.53 -16.56
N ARG A 506 7.25 -0.16 -15.61
CA ARG A 506 6.54 -1.43 -15.84
C ARG A 506 5.32 -1.23 -16.74
N SER A 507 4.53 -0.17 -16.54
CA SER A 507 3.41 0.18 -17.42
C SER A 507 3.88 0.43 -18.85
N VAL A 508 5.00 1.14 -19.04
CA VAL A 508 5.56 1.36 -20.38
C VAL A 508 5.94 0.03 -21.04
N GLN A 509 6.66 -0.83 -20.32
CA GLN A 509 7.03 -2.16 -20.82
C GLN A 509 5.80 -2.96 -21.26
N GLU A 510 4.77 -3.03 -20.41
CA GLU A 510 3.55 -3.79 -20.72
C GLU A 510 2.76 -3.20 -21.90
N PHE A 511 2.72 -1.87 -22.06
CA PHE A 511 2.18 -1.24 -23.27
C PHE A 511 3.02 -1.51 -24.54
N GLU A 512 4.35 -1.57 -24.43
CA GLU A 512 5.24 -1.91 -25.56
C GLU A 512 5.01 -3.35 -26.05
N ASP A 513 4.79 -4.27 -25.12
CA ASP A 513 4.50 -5.68 -25.36
C ASP A 513 3.10 -5.87 -25.95
N ALA A 514 2.10 -5.18 -25.41
CA ALA A 514 0.74 -5.17 -25.96
C ALA A 514 0.66 -4.52 -27.35
N GLY A 515 1.56 -3.57 -27.66
CA GLY A 515 1.64 -2.89 -28.95
C GLY A 515 0.46 -1.95 -29.25
N SER A 516 -0.37 -1.63 -28.25
CA SER A 516 -1.40 -0.61 -28.37
C SER A 516 -1.79 -0.04 -27.01
N ILE A 517 -2.30 1.19 -27.02
CA ILE A 517 -2.91 1.88 -25.89
C ILE A 517 -4.39 2.12 -26.24
N ILE A 518 -5.29 1.78 -25.33
CA ILE A 518 -6.72 2.14 -25.42
C ILE A 518 -7.00 3.09 -24.25
N ILE A 519 -7.60 4.23 -24.55
CA ILE A 519 -7.94 5.24 -23.54
C ILE A 519 -9.41 5.03 -23.14
N SER A 520 -9.69 4.73 -21.88
CA SER A 520 -11.06 4.69 -21.36
C SER A 520 -11.40 5.99 -20.62
N ASP A 521 -12.66 6.17 -20.26
CA ASP A 521 -13.07 7.26 -19.38
C ASP A 521 -12.38 7.18 -18.02
N THR A 522 -12.19 5.96 -17.50
CA THR A 522 -11.53 5.69 -16.22
C THR A 522 -10.05 6.08 -16.26
N SER A 523 -9.29 5.70 -17.28
CA SER A 523 -7.85 6.04 -17.36
C SER A 523 -7.56 7.43 -17.93
N LEU A 524 -8.55 8.15 -18.47
CA LEU A 524 -8.34 9.45 -19.10
C LEU A 524 -7.61 10.50 -18.21
N PRO A 525 -7.90 10.65 -16.91
CA PRO A 525 -7.19 11.58 -16.04
C PRO A 525 -5.68 11.27 -15.93
N PHE A 526 -5.32 9.99 -15.87
CA PHE A 526 -3.92 9.54 -15.85
C PHE A 526 -3.19 10.02 -17.11
N TRP A 527 -3.77 9.80 -18.29
CA TRP A 527 -3.17 10.19 -19.56
C TRP A 527 -3.06 11.70 -19.72
N LYS A 528 -4.09 12.45 -19.32
CA LYS A 528 -4.08 13.92 -19.37
C LYS A 528 -3.01 14.55 -18.48
N TYR A 529 -2.60 13.88 -17.40
CA TYR A 529 -1.54 14.36 -16.54
C TYR A 529 -0.16 13.86 -16.98
N PHE A 530 0.03 12.54 -17.00
CA PHE A 530 1.34 11.91 -17.22
C PHE A 530 1.75 11.84 -18.69
N ALA A 531 0.83 12.07 -19.64
CA ALA A 531 1.11 12.06 -21.07
C ALA A 531 0.51 13.28 -21.79
N SER A 532 0.47 14.42 -21.12
CA SER A 532 -0.14 15.68 -21.60
C SER A 532 0.37 16.25 -22.92
N SER A 533 1.47 15.71 -23.47
CA SER A 533 1.98 16.05 -24.81
C SER A 533 1.12 15.51 -25.96
N VAL A 534 0.10 14.68 -25.66
CA VAL A 534 -0.90 14.19 -26.61
C VAL A 534 -2.29 14.60 -26.11
N ASP A 535 -3.20 14.98 -27.03
CA ASP A 535 -4.61 15.27 -26.71
C ASP A 535 -5.41 13.97 -26.62
N HIS A 536 -5.28 13.26 -25.49
CA HIS A 536 -5.99 12.01 -25.25
C HIS A 536 -7.50 12.22 -25.11
N LYS A 537 -8.28 11.31 -25.72
CA LYS A 537 -9.74 11.28 -25.65
C LYS A 537 -10.19 9.86 -25.30
N ALA A 538 -11.23 9.74 -24.49
CA ALA A 538 -11.85 8.46 -24.21
C ALA A 538 -12.31 7.78 -25.53
N GLY A 539 -12.12 6.47 -25.60
CA GLY A 539 -12.35 5.65 -26.80
C GLY A 539 -11.22 5.70 -27.83
N ALA A 540 -10.20 6.55 -27.67
CA ALA A 540 -9.07 6.57 -28.58
C ALA A 540 -8.22 5.29 -28.46
N LYS A 541 -7.75 4.79 -29.62
CA LYS A 541 -6.79 3.69 -29.71
C LYS A 541 -5.55 4.17 -30.45
N TYR A 542 -4.39 3.97 -29.86
CA TYR A 542 -3.09 4.24 -30.49
C TYR A 542 -2.32 2.93 -30.63
N ASN A 543 -1.93 2.57 -31.85
CA ASN A 543 -1.14 1.37 -32.13
C ASN A 543 0.36 1.71 -32.10
N LYS A 544 1.21 0.69 -31.95
CA LYS A 544 2.68 0.82 -31.80
C LYS A 544 3.38 1.77 -32.78
N ASN A 545 2.87 1.87 -34.01
CA ASN A 545 3.46 2.71 -35.05
C ASN A 545 3.03 4.18 -34.99
N ASP A 546 1.93 4.48 -34.29
CA ASP A 546 1.36 5.82 -34.19
C ASP A 546 2.28 6.74 -33.37
N GLN A 547 2.36 8.01 -33.78
CA GLN A 547 3.16 9.00 -33.03
C GLN A 547 2.59 9.21 -31.63
N SER A 548 1.27 9.19 -31.47
CA SER A 548 0.60 9.32 -30.16
C SER A 548 0.97 8.18 -29.20
N PHE A 549 1.12 6.95 -29.70
CA PHE A 549 1.60 5.83 -28.89
C PHE A 549 3.01 6.10 -28.38
N LYS A 550 3.94 6.39 -29.30
CA LYS A 550 5.35 6.64 -28.99
C LYS A 550 5.52 7.83 -28.04
N THR A 551 4.86 8.95 -28.31
CA THR A 551 4.93 10.15 -27.46
C THR A 551 4.35 9.89 -26.07
N SER A 552 3.24 9.15 -25.95
CA SER A 552 2.67 8.82 -24.64
C SER A 552 3.63 8.00 -23.80
N LEU A 553 4.24 6.95 -24.37
CA LEU A 553 5.21 6.13 -23.66
C LEU A 553 6.46 6.92 -23.25
N LYS A 554 6.96 7.79 -24.13
CA LYS A 554 8.07 8.69 -23.79
C LYS A 554 7.74 9.62 -22.62
N SER A 555 6.50 10.13 -22.55
CA SER A 555 6.06 10.95 -21.43
C SER A 555 6.02 10.16 -20.13
N LEU A 556 5.47 8.94 -20.14
CA LEU A 556 5.47 8.06 -18.96
C LEU A 556 6.90 7.73 -18.49
N THR A 557 7.81 7.41 -19.41
CA THR A 557 9.23 7.22 -19.13
C THR A 557 9.86 8.45 -18.48
N GLY A 558 9.58 9.64 -19.03
CA GLY A 558 10.09 10.90 -18.50
C GLY A 558 9.58 11.19 -17.08
N TRP A 559 8.32 10.83 -16.79
CA TRP A 559 7.77 10.92 -15.44
C TRP A 559 8.39 9.90 -14.48
N GLY A 560 8.65 8.66 -14.92
CA GLY A 560 9.42 7.69 -14.14
C GLY A 560 10.77 8.26 -13.69
N ASP A 561 11.52 8.86 -14.63
CA ASP A 561 12.78 9.54 -14.32
C ASP A 561 12.60 10.78 -13.43
N ALA A 562 11.46 11.48 -13.52
CA ALA A 562 11.14 12.59 -12.63
C ALA A 562 10.92 12.11 -11.18
N PHE A 563 10.23 10.98 -10.96
CA PHE A 563 10.07 10.37 -9.64
C PHE A 563 11.43 9.90 -9.07
N MET A 564 12.26 9.22 -9.88
CA MET A 564 13.64 8.90 -9.48
C MET A 564 14.42 10.17 -9.10
N ARG A 565 14.25 11.26 -9.85
CA ARG A 565 14.89 12.55 -9.57
C ARG A 565 14.39 13.18 -8.28
N ARG A 566 13.11 13.03 -7.92
CA ARG A 566 12.58 13.52 -6.64
C ARG A 566 13.28 12.84 -5.47
N ALA A 567 13.42 11.52 -5.52
CA ALA A 567 14.14 10.78 -4.48
C ALA A 567 15.63 11.18 -4.45
N LYS A 568 16.28 11.28 -5.62
CA LYS A 568 17.67 11.76 -5.75
C LYS A 568 17.86 13.15 -5.13
N TYR A 569 16.96 14.08 -5.40
CA TYR A 569 17.02 15.47 -4.93
C TYR A 569 17.03 15.57 -3.40
N HIS A 570 16.33 14.65 -2.74
CA HIS A 570 16.26 14.58 -1.27
C HIS A 570 17.19 13.52 -0.67
N THR A 571 18.03 12.87 -1.49
CA THR A 571 19.05 11.92 -0.99
C THR A 571 20.33 12.70 -0.68
N PRO A 572 20.87 12.64 0.55
CA PRO A 572 22.16 13.25 0.88
C PRO A 572 23.29 12.75 -0.01
N SER A 573 24.37 13.53 -0.12
CA SER A 573 25.55 13.17 -0.93
C SER A 573 26.27 11.90 -0.47
N SER A 574 26.04 11.47 0.78
CA SER A 574 26.51 10.19 1.32
C SER A 574 25.71 8.98 0.82
N GLY A 575 24.57 9.19 0.17
CA GLY A 575 23.70 8.15 -0.38
C GLY A 575 22.84 7.42 0.65
N HIS A 576 22.85 7.83 1.92
CA HIS A 576 21.98 7.26 2.96
C HIS A 576 20.50 7.57 2.65
N MET A 577 19.63 6.56 2.75
CA MET A 577 18.19 6.70 2.57
C MET A 577 17.47 6.27 3.85
N SER A 578 16.77 7.20 4.47
CA SER A 578 15.88 6.90 5.58
C SER A 578 14.54 6.35 5.07
N GLU A 579 13.60 6.15 5.98
CA GLU A 579 12.21 5.84 5.69
C GLU A 579 11.52 7.00 4.93
N GLU A 580 11.67 8.21 5.45
CA GLU A 580 10.96 9.40 4.99
C GLU A 580 11.89 10.54 4.60
N PHE A 581 11.37 11.55 3.91
CA PHE A 581 11.98 12.87 3.83
C PHE A 581 10.94 13.95 4.19
N ASN A 582 11.34 14.94 4.98
CA ASN A 582 10.43 15.90 5.59
C ASN A 582 9.56 16.64 4.57
N ARG A 583 8.24 16.64 4.77
CA ARG A 583 7.24 17.27 3.89
C ARG A 583 7.44 18.76 3.61
N THR A 584 8.24 19.45 4.41
CA THR A 584 8.51 20.88 4.28
C THR A 584 9.93 21.18 3.84
N THR A 585 10.94 20.54 4.43
CA THR A 585 12.35 20.85 4.14
C THR A 585 12.98 19.91 3.12
N GLY A 586 12.47 18.69 2.98
CA GLY A 586 13.10 17.64 2.16
C GLY A 586 14.22 16.88 2.87
N GLU A 587 14.55 17.22 4.11
CA GLU A 587 15.60 16.54 4.87
C GLU A 587 15.20 15.11 5.26
N PRO A 588 16.12 14.13 5.24
CA PRO A 588 15.85 12.76 5.67
C PRO A 588 15.24 12.69 7.09
N ARG A 589 14.23 11.85 7.27
CA ARG A 589 13.47 11.68 8.52
C ARG A 589 13.06 10.21 8.73
N GLY A 590 12.76 9.86 9.98
CA GLY A 590 12.33 8.52 10.38
C GLY A 590 13.47 7.52 10.51
N ALA A 591 13.16 6.24 10.34
CA ALA A 591 14.13 5.17 10.49
C ALA A 591 15.32 5.35 9.52
N LYS A 592 16.55 5.34 10.04
CA LYS A 592 17.78 5.53 9.25
C LYS A 592 18.18 4.26 8.53
N ASP A 593 18.66 4.38 7.30
CA ASP A 593 19.10 3.24 6.49
C ASP A 593 18.00 2.17 6.38
N LEU A 594 16.78 2.59 6.03
CA LEU A 594 15.66 1.68 5.87
C LEU A 594 15.96 0.72 4.70
N THR A 595 16.01 -0.57 4.96
CA THR A 595 16.41 -1.59 3.97
C THR A 595 15.46 -1.63 2.79
N TRP A 596 14.16 -1.41 3.03
CA TRP A 596 13.16 -1.33 1.95
C TRP A 596 13.34 -0.08 1.07
N SER A 597 13.80 1.06 1.62
CA SER A 597 14.17 2.22 0.78
C SER A 597 15.27 1.86 -0.21
N TYR A 598 16.30 1.12 0.20
CA TYR A 598 17.34 0.63 -0.71
C TYR A 598 16.83 -0.39 -1.72
N ALA A 599 16.01 -1.35 -1.27
CA ALA A 599 15.42 -2.35 -2.15
C ALA A 599 14.56 -1.70 -3.24
N SER A 600 13.73 -0.71 -2.88
CA SER A 600 12.88 0.04 -3.83
C SER A 600 13.67 0.85 -4.86
N LEU A 601 14.83 1.43 -4.48
CA LEU A 601 15.69 2.12 -5.43
C LEU A 601 16.29 1.13 -6.43
N LEU A 602 16.76 -0.02 -5.95
CA LEU A 602 17.36 -1.06 -6.79
C LEU A 602 16.32 -1.68 -7.73
N SER A 603 15.12 -2.02 -7.25
CA SER A 603 14.06 -2.60 -8.07
C SER A 603 13.60 -1.63 -9.17
N ALA A 604 13.44 -0.35 -8.83
CA ALA A 604 13.09 0.70 -9.80
C ALA A 604 14.21 0.93 -10.83
N ALA A 605 15.47 0.92 -10.39
CA ALA A 605 16.62 0.99 -11.30
C ALA A 605 16.66 -0.23 -12.25
N PHE A 606 16.35 -1.41 -11.75
CA PHE A 606 16.30 -2.62 -12.57
C PHE A 606 15.20 -2.53 -13.63
N ALA A 607 13.98 -2.13 -13.25
CA ALA A 607 12.87 -1.94 -14.18
C ALA A 607 13.20 -0.87 -15.25
N ARG A 608 13.84 0.24 -14.84
CA ARG A 608 14.30 1.30 -15.74
C ARG A 608 15.27 0.76 -16.79
N GLU A 609 16.28 0.01 -16.37
CA GLU A 609 17.35 -0.44 -17.25
C GLU A 609 16.94 -1.64 -18.13
N GLU A 610 16.02 -2.47 -17.65
CA GLU A 610 15.30 -3.47 -18.45
C GLU A 610 14.58 -2.76 -19.62
N LEU A 611 13.79 -1.72 -19.34
CA LEU A 611 13.09 -0.93 -20.37
C LEU A 611 14.06 -0.21 -21.33
N ARG A 612 15.23 0.24 -20.85
CA ARG A 612 16.32 0.80 -21.69
C ARG A 612 17.07 -0.26 -22.51
N ASN A 613 16.66 -1.53 -22.43
CA ASN A 613 17.33 -2.66 -23.05
C ASN A 613 18.82 -2.79 -22.66
N GLN A 614 19.20 -2.34 -21.45
CA GLN A 614 20.56 -2.46 -20.93
C GLN A 614 20.78 -3.83 -20.29
N LYS A 615 20.85 -4.87 -21.14
CA LYS A 615 20.88 -6.30 -20.74
C LYS A 615 21.98 -6.68 -19.74
N ASN A 616 23.08 -5.94 -19.69
CA ASN A 616 24.19 -6.22 -18.78
C ASN A 616 24.10 -5.42 -17.47
N TYR A 617 23.13 -4.52 -17.31
CA TYR A 617 23.06 -3.65 -16.13
C TYR A 617 22.91 -4.47 -14.84
N LEU A 618 21.91 -5.34 -14.75
CA LEU A 618 21.70 -6.20 -13.56
C LEU A 618 22.90 -7.09 -13.28
N THR A 619 23.49 -7.72 -14.31
CA THR A 619 24.73 -8.51 -14.14
C THR A 619 25.87 -7.66 -13.58
N ASN A 620 26.09 -6.46 -14.13
CA ASN A 620 27.14 -5.56 -13.64
C ASN A 620 26.88 -5.16 -12.20
N VAL A 621 25.63 -4.84 -11.82
CA VAL A 621 25.26 -4.55 -10.43
C VAL A 621 25.46 -5.78 -9.55
N ALA A 622 25.07 -6.97 -10.01
CA ALA A 622 25.24 -8.23 -9.28
C ALA A 622 26.71 -8.55 -9.01
N ASP A 623 27.60 -8.22 -9.94
CA ASP A 623 29.03 -8.52 -9.82
C ASP A 623 29.85 -7.41 -9.14
N LEU A 624 29.26 -6.24 -8.79
CA LEU A 624 29.86 -5.25 -7.86
C LEU A 624 30.14 -5.89 -6.50
#